data_AF-A0A7G8Z9D0-F1
#
_entry.id   AF-A0A7G8Z9D0-F1
#
_cell.length_a   1.000
_cell.length_b   1.000
_cell.length_c   1.000
_cell.angle_alpha   90.00
_cell.angle_beta   90.00
_cell.angle_gamma   90.00
#
_symmetry.space_group_name_H-M   'P 1'
#
loop_
_entity.id
_entity.type
_entity.pdbx_description
1 polymer ?
#
loop_
_entity_poly.entity_id
_entity_poly.type
_entity_poly.pdbx_seq_one_letter_code
_entity_poly.pdbx_strand_id
1 'polypeptide(L)'
;MIIREQMSIFAGGWLIICICGVIQWCLNPIFYDFYINIDNSRTINSTIYRHLPYPGTFPWNVDNFSKYLGTFTFQLIGGIGCAIGHSTFDILYTTLLACANLHLQILGDTLVDRDETTKIIIRNKLDIHKFYNKLKNCIVYHKTVLEFLDEFIRLSFWPMFIICFDTTVAVCLVSLEAATMKIDVIF
;
A
#
# COMPACT_ATOMS: atom_id res chain seq x y z
N MET A 1 1.41 -18.62 14.01
CA MET A 1 2.04 -19.12 12.77
C MET A 1 1.29 -18.64 11.53
N ILE A 2 -0.03 -18.83 11.47
CA ILE A 2 -0.89 -18.44 10.33
C ILE A 2 -0.81 -16.94 9.97
N ILE A 3 -0.88 -16.04 10.94
CA ILE A 3 -0.85 -14.58 10.68
C ILE A 3 0.50 -14.12 10.12
N ARG A 4 1.61 -14.70 10.57
CA ARG A 4 2.95 -14.38 10.05
C ARG A 4 3.08 -14.76 8.58
N GLU A 5 2.56 -15.92 8.21
CA GLU A 5 2.56 -16.41 6.83
C GLU A 5 1.68 -15.53 5.94
N GLN A 6 0.48 -15.18 6.39
CA GLN A 6 -0.43 -14.27 5.68
C GLN A 6 0.19 -12.88 5.47
N MET A 7 0.83 -12.30 6.49
CA MET A 7 1.50 -11.01 6.37
C MET A 7 2.70 -11.07 5.42
N SER A 8 3.45 -12.18 5.40
CA SER A 8 4.55 -12.36 4.47
C SER A 8 4.08 -12.48 3.01
N ILE A 9 2.98 -13.20 2.78
CA ILE A 9 2.36 -13.32 1.45
C ILE A 9 1.83 -11.96 1.00
N PHE A 10 1.14 -11.23 1.89
CA PHE A 10 0.66 -9.89 1.62
C PHE A 10 1.82 -8.94 1.27
N ALA A 11 2.89 -8.94 2.07
CA ALA A 11 4.05 -8.08 1.84
C ALA A 11 4.71 -8.34 0.48
N GLY A 12 4.96 -9.61 0.14
CA GLY A 12 5.54 -9.97 -1.16
C GLY A 12 4.61 -9.65 -2.32
N GLY A 13 3.33 -10.00 -2.21
CA GLY A 13 2.33 -9.76 -3.25
C GLY A 13 2.10 -8.27 -3.50
N TRP A 14 1.95 -7.47 -2.45
CA TRP A 14 1.70 -6.03 -2.55
C TRP A 14 2.87 -5.30 -3.21
N LEU A 15 4.10 -5.61 -2.79
CA LEU A 15 5.30 -5.03 -3.39
C LEU A 15 5.40 -5.32 -4.90
N ILE A 16 5.12 -6.57 -5.30
CA ILE A 16 5.12 -6.97 -6.71
C ILE A 16 4.06 -6.19 -7.49
N ILE A 17 2.84 -6.09 -6.96
CA ILE A 17 1.75 -5.35 -7.60
C ILE A 17 2.13 -3.88 -7.83
N CYS A 18 2.69 -3.21 -6.81
CA CYS A 18 3.11 -1.81 -6.94
C CYS A 18 4.21 -1.62 -8.00
N ILE A 19 5.22 -2.50 -8.02
CA ILE A 19 6.32 -2.44 -9.01
C ILE A 19 5.77 -2.72 -10.41
N CYS A 20 4.95 -3.75 -10.57
CA CYS A 20 4.33 -4.09 -11.86
C CYS A 20 3.44 -2.96 -12.38
N GLY A 21 2.71 -2.26 -11.50
CA GLY A 21 1.91 -1.09 -11.86
C GLY A 21 2.75 0.04 -12.44
N VAL A 22 3.89 0.36 -11.84
CA VAL A 22 4.82 1.36 -12.38
C VAL A 22 5.40 0.92 -13.73
N ILE A 23 5.82 -0.34 -13.84
CA ILE A 23 6.33 -0.89 -15.10
C ILE A 23 5.28 -0.77 -16.19
N GLN A 24 4.04 -1.21 -15.91
CA GLN A 24 2.91 -1.09 -16.82
C GLN A 24 2.71 0.37 -17.26
N TRP A 25 2.70 1.31 -16.31
CA TRP A 25 2.56 2.74 -16.61
C TRP A 25 3.67 3.25 -17.53
N CYS A 26 4.92 2.88 -17.25
CA CYS A 26 6.08 3.26 -18.06
C CYS A 26 6.09 2.60 -19.46
N LEU A 27 5.36 1.50 -19.67
CA LEU A 27 5.21 0.88 -20.98
C LEU A 27 4.16 1.58 -21.85
N ASN A 28 3.19 2.29 -21.28
CA ASN A 28 2.12 2.97 -22.04
C ASN A 28 2.65 3.87 -23.17
N PRO A 29 3.64 4.78 -22.95
CA PRO A 29 4.18 5.62 -24.01
C PRO A 29 4.80 4.84 -25.18
N ILE A 30 5.40 3.68 -24.89
CA ILE A 30 6.01 2.81 -25.91
C ILE A 30 4.93 2.23 -26.82
N PHE A 31 3.82 1.77 -26.23
CA PHE A 31 2.68 1.27 -27.01
C PHE A 31 2.01 2.37 -27.82
N TYR A 32 1.85 3.57 -27.26
CA TYR A 32 1.33 4.74 -27.99
C TYR A 32 2.22 5.09 -29.19
N ASP A 33 3.54 5.20 -28.98
CA ASP A 33 4.49 5.49 -30.05
C ASP A 33 4.51 4.38 -31.12
N PHE A 34 4.36 3.12 -30.72
CA PHE A 34 4.27 1.99 -31.65
C PHE A 34 3.00 2.05 -32.51
N TYR A 35 1.85 2.34 -31.89
CA TYR A 35 0.57 2.46 -32.60
C TYR A 35 0.59 3.59 -33.64
N ILE A 36 1.09 4.77 -33.25
CA ILE A 36 1.23 5.93 -34.15
C ILE A 36 2.17 5.62 -35.33
N ASN A 37 3.24 4.85 -35.12
CA ASN A 37 4.15 4.44 -36.20
C ASN A 37 3.49 3.48 -37.20
N ILE A 38 2.59 2.60 -36.75
CA ILE A 38 1.88 1.66 -37.62
C ILE A 38 0.85 2.38 -38.49
N ASP A 39 0.17 3.39 -37.94
CA ASP A 39 -0.89 4.13 -38.63
C ASP A 39 -0.36 5.09 -39.73
N ASN A 40 0.94 5.00 -40.08
CA ASN A 40 1.62 5.78 -41.13
C ASN A 40 1.42 7.30 -41.07
N SER A 41 0.98 7.84 -39.92
CA SER A 41 0.70 9.27 -39.73
C SER A 41 1.95 10.11 -39.47
N ARG A 42 3.16 9.53 -39.50
CA ARG A 42 4.43 10.24 -39.29
C ARG A 42 5.09 10.65 -40.61
N THR A 43 5.11 11.95 -40.86
CA THR A 43 6.10 12.62 -41.71
C THR A 43 7.52 12.28 -41.24
N ILE A 44 8.33 11.83 -42.20
CA ILE A 44 9.75 11.44 -42.15
C ILE A 44 10.56 12.47 -41.32
N ASN A 45 10.76 12.24 -40.00
CA ASN A 45 11.71 12.90 -39.04
C ASN A 45 11.19 12.98 -37.57
N SER A 46 10.42 12.00 -37.08
CA SER A 46 9.69 12.09 -35.80
C SER A 46 10.49 11.66 -34.54
N THR A 47 11.82 11.62 -34.56
CA THR A 47 12.63 11.29 -33.36
C THR A 47 12.47 12.31 -32.24
N ILE A 48 11.93 13.50 -32.55
CA ILE A 48 11.75 14.66 -31.66
C ILE A 48 10.48 14.54 -30.78
N TYR A 49 9.52 13.66 -31.12
CA TYR A 49 8.21 13.58 -30.46
C TYR A 49 7.94 12.21 -29.82
N ARG A 50 8.90 11.68 -29.05
CA ARG A 50 8.66 10.46 -28.26
C ARG A 50 8.01 10.79 -26.93
N HIS A 51 7.00 10.03 -26.55
CA HIS A 51 6.25 10.26 -25.32
C HIS A 51 7.03 9.74 -24.11
N LEU A 52 7.12 10.53 -23.04
CA LEU A 52 7.72 10.11 -21.77
C LEU A 52 6.65 9.51 -20.83
N PRO A 53 7.02 8.58 -19.92
CA PRO A 53 6.12 8.03 -18.91
C PRO A 53 5.41 9.07 -18.06
N TYR A 54 6.13 10.13 -17.69
CA TYR A 54 5.58 11.26 -16.97
C TYR A 54 5.80 12.53 -17.81
N PRO A 55 4.74 13.17 -18.32
CA PRO A 55 4.85 14.43 -19.02
C PRO A 55 5.27 15.52 -18.03
N GLY A 56 6.30 16.29 -18.38
CA GLY A 56 6.83 17.32 -17.50
C GLY A 56 7.85 18.21 -18.19
N THR A 57 8.12 19.36 -17.59
CA THR A 57 9.15 20.29 -18.04
C THR A 57 10.48 19.95 -17.36
N PHE A 58 11.45 19.48 -18.14
CA PHE A 58 12.80 19.18 -17.66
C PHE A 58 13.75 20.33 -17.99
N PRO A 59 14.76 20.61 -17.14
CA PRO A 59 15.74 21.67 -17.40
C PRO A 59 16.73 21.31 -18.53
N TRP A 60 16.65 20.10 -19.07
CA TRP A 60 17.42 19.64 -20.23
C TRP A 60 16.49 19.26 -21.39
N ASN A 61 16.99 19.40 -22.62
CA ASN A 61 16.20 19.07 -23.80
C ASN A 61 16.26 17.58 -24.16
N VAL A 62 15.16 17.05 -24.69
CA VAL A 62 14.97 15.60 -24.94
C VAL A 62 15.11 15.23 -26.42
N ASP A 63 15.59 16.16 -27.26
CA ASP A 63 15.65 16.03 -28.73
C ASP A 63 16.45 14.82 -29.26
N ASN A 64 17.43 14.35 -28.48
CA ASN A 64 18.33 13.27 -28.87
C ASN A 64 17.93 11.96 -28.19
N PHE A 65 18.01 10.85 -28.92
CA PHE A 65 17.66 9.52 -28.39
C PHE A 65 18.40 9.15 -27.09
N SER A 66 19.68 9.50 -26.96
CA SER A 66 20.44 9.26 -25.73
C SER A 66 19.90 10.05 -24.53
N LYS A 67 19.50 11.31 -24.74
CA LYS A 67 18.91 12.16 -23.69
C LYS A 67 17.50 11.70 -23.33
N TYR A 68 16.73 11.25 -24.32
CA TYR A 68 15.44 10.57 -24.13
C TYR A 68 15.61 9.32 -23.26
N LEU A 69 16.52 8.43 -23.62
CA LEU A 69 16.75 7.19 -22.88
C LEU A 69 17.22 7.47 -21.43
N GLY A 70 18.08 8.47 -21.24
CA GLY A 70 18.49 8.92 -19.92
C GLY A 70 17.32 9.43 -19.08
N THR A 71 16.48 10.28 -19.65
CA THR A 71 15.29 10.84 -18.97
C THR A 71 14.27 9.76 -18.64
N PHE A 72 14.02 8.85 -19.58
CA PHE A 72 13.13 7.70 -19.39
C PHE A 72 13.61 6.80 -18.25
N THR A 73 14.91 6.48 -18.22
CA THR A 73 15.51 5.62 -17.18
C THR A 73 15.45 6.30 -15.82
N PHE A 74 15.73 7.61 -15.76
CA PHE A 74 15.58 8.41 -14.54
C PHE A 74 14.14 8.36 -14.00
N GLN A 75 13.15 8.57 -14.87
CA GLN A 75 11.73 8.47 -14.51
C GLN A 75 11.32 7.08 -14.04
N LEU A 76 11.80 6.02 -14.71
CA LEU A 76 11.51 4.64 -14.34
C LEU A 76 12.08 4.30 -12.95
N ILE A 77 13.35 4.63 -12.70
CA ILE A 77 14.00 4.40 -11.40
C ILE A 77 13.29 5.21 -10.31
N GLY A 78 12.96 6.47 -10.58
CA GLY A 78 12.20 7.32 -9.65
C GLY A 78 10.83 6.74 -9.33
N GLY A 79 10.11 6.26 -10.34
CA GLY A 79 8.81 5.60 -10.17
C GLY A 79 8.90 4.32 -9.34
N ILE A 80 9.88 3.45 -9.63
CA ILE A 80 10.10 2.22 -8.86
C ILE A 80 10.46 2.57 -7.41
N GLY A 81 11.31 3.56 -7.19
CA GLY A 81 11.67 4.04 -5.85
C GLY A 81 10.45 4.52 -5.06
N CYS A 82 9.57 5.30 -5.71
CA CYS A 82 8.31 5.74 -5.11
C CYS A 82 7.39 4.56 -4.75
N ALA A 83 7.23 3.60 -5.67
CA ALA A 83 6.42 2.40 -5.42
C ALA A 83 6.94 1.55 -4.26
N ILE A 84 8.27 1.37 -4.14
CA ILE A 84 8.89 0.67 -3.01
C ILE A 84 8.62 1.43 -1.71
N GLY A 85 8.81 2.75 -1.69
CA GLY A 85 8.57 3.58 -0.51
C GLY A 85 7.12 3.49 -0.02
N HIS A 86 6.17 3.64 -0.94
CA HIS A 86 4.74 3.57 -0.63
C HIS A 86 4.33 2.18 -0.14
N SER A 87 4.67 1.13 -0.89
CA SER A 87 4.33 -0.25 -0.53
C SER A 87 4.95 -0.67 0.81
N THR A 88 6.18 -0.23 1.11
CA THR A 88 6.82 -0.53 2.40
C THR A 88 6.05 0.11 3.56
N PHE A 89 5.58 1.35 3.38
CA PHE A 89 4.75 2.01 4.38
C PHE A 89 3.41 1.28 4.59
N ASP A 90 2.72 0.90 3.52
CA ASP A 90 1.47 0.14 3.61
C ASP A 90 1.67 -1.19 4.35
N ILE A 91 2.75 -1.92 4.02
CA ILE A 91 3.09 -3.20 4.65
C ILE A 91 3.41 -3.00 6.14
N LEU A 92 4.21 -2.00 6.48
CA LEU A 92 4.52 -1.69 7.87
C LEU A 92 3.25 -1.36 8.65
N TYR A 93 2.41 -0.48 8.10
CA TYR A 93 1.19 -0.02 8.75
C TYR A 93 0.22 -1.17 9.02
N THR A 94 -0.08 -1.95 7.98
CA THR A 94 -0.97 -3.11 8.05
C THR A 94 -0.43 -4.20 8.97
N THR A 95 0.88 -4.47 8.96
CA THR A 95 1.51 -5.47 9.82
C THR A 95 1.41 -5.07 11.29
N LEU A 96 1.72 -3.81 11.63
CA LEU A 96 1.65 -3.33 13.01
C LEU A 96 0.21 -3.35 13.55
N LEU A 97 -0.76 -2.97 12.71
CA LEU A 97 -2.18 -3.05 13.06
C LEU A 97 -2.63 -4.51 13.24
N ALA A 98 -2.20 -5.43 12.37
CA ALA A 98 -2.49 -6.85 12.50
C ALA A 98 -1.88 -7.45 13.77
N CYS A 99 -0.66 -7.06 14.13
CA CYS A 99 -0.02 -7.46 15.39
C CYS A 99 -0.80 -6.95 16.60
N ALA A 100 -1.21 -5.68 16.63
CA ALA A 100 -2.03 -5.13 17.70
C ALA A 100 -3.37 -5.89 17.85
N ASN A 101 -4.03 -6.18 16.73
CA ASN A 101 -5.27 -6.96 16.71
C ASN A 101 -5.06 -8.39 17.22
N LEU A 102 -3.96 -9.05 16.84
CA LEU A 102 -3.61 -10.38 17.34
C LEU A 102 -3.39 -10.37 18.87
N HIS A 103 -2.70 -9.37 19.38
CA HIS A 103 -2.49 -9.23 20.83
C HIS A 103 -3.82 -9.04 21.59
N LEU A 104 -4.77 -8.31 21.00
CA LEU A 104 -6.12 -8.18 21.56
C LEU A 104 -6.93 -9.47 21.47
N GLN A 105 -6.81 -10.24 20.38
CA GLN A 105 -7.46 -11.55 20.25
C GLN A 105 -6.94 -12.56 21.27
N ILE A 106 -5.62 -12.67 21.42
CA ILE A 106 -4.99 -13.54 22.43
C ILE A 106 -5.46 -13.17 23.83
N LEU A 107 -5.61 -11.86 24.10
CA LEU A 107 -6.14 -11.39 25.37
C LEU A 107 -7.58 -11.85 25.59
N GLY A 108 -8.43 -11.71 24.57
CA GLY A 108 -9.81 -12.20 24.58
C GLY A 108 -9.90 -13.71 24.80
N ASP A 109 -9.09 -14.49 24.09
CA ASP A 109 -9.02 -15.94 24.25
C ASP A 109 -8.51 -16.36 25.63
N THR A 110 -7.59 -15.59 26.23
CA THR A 110 -7.08 -15.84 27.59
C THR A 110 -8.16 -15.59 28.66
N LEU A 111 -9.04 -14.61 28.43
CA LEU A 111 -10.19 -14.30 29.29
C LEU A 111 -11.31 -15.34 29.14
N VAL A 112 -11.54 -15.84 27.93
CA VAL A 112 -12.53 -16.89 27.62
C VAL A 112 -11.88 -18.24 27.88
N ASP A 113 -11.80 -18.61 29.17
CA ASP A 113 -11.28 -19.91 29.58
C ASP A 113 -12.23 -21.04 29.12
N ARG A 114 -11.99 -21.58 27.92
CA ARG A 114 -12.80 -22.67 27.34
C ARG A 114 -12.68 -23.99 28.10
N ASP A 115 -11.66 -24.16 28.94
CA ASP A 115 -11.42 -25.42 29.67
C ASP A 115 -11.79 -25.37 31.18
N GLU A 116 -11.82 -24.19 31.81
CA GLU A 116 -12.06 -24.09 33.27
C GLU A 116 -13.52 -23.86 33.69
N THR A 117 -14.36 -23.32 32.80
CA THR A 117 -15.79 -23.07 33.13
C THR A 117 -16.53 -24.38 33.49
N THR A 118 -16.04 -25.53 33.02
CA THR A 118 -16.63 -26.85 33.23
C THR A 118 -16.07 -27.59 34.47
N LYS A 119 -15.01 -27.11 35.13
CA LYS A 119 -14.34 -27.85 36.24
C LYS A 119 -14.20 -27.10 37.58
N ILE A 120 -14.39 -25.78 37.65
CA ILE A 120 -13.96 -24.95 38.81
C ILE A 120 -15.06 -24.44 39.77
N ILE A 121 -16.34 -24.67 39.50
CA ILE A 121 -17.43 -24.43 40.49
C ILE A 121 -17.16 -25.18 41.84
N ILE A 122 -16.19 -26.10 41.87
CA ILE A 122 -15.85 -27.00 42.95
C ILE A 122 -14.77 -26.46 43.95
N ARG A 123 -14.02 -25.35 43.72
CA ARG A 123 -12.82 -24.98 44.55
C ARG A 123 -12.70 -23.51 45.05
N ASN A 124 -13.81 -22.99 45.57
CA ASN A 124 -14.19 -21.60 45.91
C ASN A 124 -13.31 -20.62 46.76
N LYS A 125 -11.98 -20.71 46.88
CA LYS A 125 -11.22 -19.59 47.52
C LYS A 125 -9.81 -19.33 46.99
N LEU A 126 -9.11 -20.37 46.55
CA LEU A 126 -7.80 -20.23 45.92
C LEU A 126 -7.91 -19.70 44.48
N ASP A 127 -9.06 -19.92 43.82
CA ASP A 127 -9.31 -19.50 42.43
C ASP A 127 -9.65 -18.02 42.28
N ILE A 128 -10.28 -17.39 43.26
CA ILE A 128 -10.60 -15.95 43.17
C ILE A 128 -9.32 -15.11 43.10
N HIS A 129 -8.28 -15.47 43.85
CA HIS A 129 -7.02 -14.75 43.82
C HIS A 129 -6.24 -14.98 42.50
N LYS A 130 -6.27 -16.21 41.97
CA LYS A 130 -5.67 -16.52 40.66
C LYS A 130 -6.41 -15.81 39.52
N PHE A 131 -7.73 -15.82 39.54
CA PHE A 131 -8.57 -15.10 38.59
C PHE A 131 -8.34 -13.59 38.66
N TYR A 132 -8.29 -13.02 39.87
CA TYR A 132 -7.98 -11.60 40.07
C TYR A 132 -6.59 -11.24 39.53
N ASN A 133 -5.56 -12.06 39.77
CA ASN A 133 -4.23 -11.84 39.22
C ASN A 133 -4.20 -11.99 37.68
N LYS A 134 -4.95 -12.95 37.11
CA LYS A 134 -5.10 -13.12 35.65
C LYS A 134 -5.79 -11.90 35.02
N LEU A 135 -6.87 -11.41 35.62
CA LEU A 135 -7.59 -10.21 35.20
C LEU A 135 -6.71 -8.96 35.32
N LYS A 136 -6.00 -8.80 36.43
CA LYS A 136 -5.08 -7.68 36.65
C LYS A 136 -3.97 -7.67 35.59
N ASN A 137 -3.35 -8.82 35.32
CA ASN A 137 -2.32 -8.95 34.28
C ASN A 137 -2.89 -8.66 32.89
N CYS A 138 -4.10 -9.12 32.61
CA CYS A 138 -4.82 -8.83 31.38
C CYS A 138 -5.06 -7.32 31.18
N ILE A 139 -5.53 -6.62 32.22
CA ILE A 139 -5.76 -5.16 32.16
C ILE A 139 -4.43 -4.41 31.94
N VAL A 140 -3.36 -4.80 32.66
CA VAL A 140 -2.04 -4.18 32.46
C VAL A 140 -1.55 -4.39 31.03
N TYR A 141 -1.68 -5.61 30.50
CA TYR A 141 -1.28 -5.92 29.14
C TYR A 141 -2.10 -5.17 28.09
N HIS A 142 -3.43 -5.09 28.27
CA HIS A 142 -4.32 -4.32 27.41
C HIS A 142 -3.92 -2.85 27.37
N LYS A 143 -3.61 -2.27 28.53
CA LYS A 143 -3.15 -0.89 28.63
C LYS A 143 -1.87 -0.67 27.83
N THR A 144 -0.90 -1.58 27.91
CA THR A 144 0.34 -1.50 27.12
C THR A 144 0.07 -1.57 25.61
N VAL A 145 -0.85 -2.44 25.16
CA VAL A 145 -1.25 -2.51 23.75
C VAL A 145 -1.91 -1.20 23.29
N LEU A 146 -2.75 -0.61 24.15
CA LEU A 146 -3.42 0.66 23.86
C LEU A 146 -2.42 1.83 23.80
N GLU A 147 -1.46 1.90 24.73
CA GLU A 147 -0.39 2.90 24.73
C GLU A 147 0.46 2.79 23.45
N PHE A 148 0.82 1.57 23.04
CA PHE A 148 1.50 1.34 21.76
C PHE A 148 0.68 1.81 20.56
N LEU A 149 -0.62 1.49 20.54
CA LEU A 149 -1.51 1.89 19.44
C LEU A 149 -1.68 3.41 19.36
N ASP A 150 -1.80 4.09 20.50
CA ASP A 150 -1.92 5.54 20.57
C ASP A 150 -0.65 6.23 20.04
N GLU A 151 0.54 5.76 20.45
CA GLU A 151 1.80 6.24 19.89
C GLU A 151 1.91 5.98 18.39
N PHE A 152 1.52 4.78 17.94
CA PHE A 152 1.54 4.41 16.54
C PHE A 152 0.59 5.25 15.69
N ILE A 153 -0.64 5.49 16.15
CA ILE A 153 -1.61 6.36 15.48
C ILE A 153 -1.06 7.79 15.41
N ARG A 154 -0.49 8.31 16.50
CA ARG A 154 0.10 9.65 16.52
C ARG A 154 1.22 9.80 15.48
N LEU A 155 2.07 8.79 15.32
CA LEU A 155 3.17 8.79 14.33
C LEU A 155 2.67 8.62 12.90
N SER A 156 1.67 7.77 12.68
CA SER A 156 1.14 7.44 11.35
C SER A 156 0.04 8.37 10.85
N PHE A 157 -0.51 9.23 11.72
CA PHE A 157 -1.62 10.12 11.40
C PHE A 157 -1.36 10.97 10.15
N TRP A 158 -0.24 11.71 10.14
CA TRP A 158 0.09 12.61 9.03
C TRP A 158 0.35 11.87 7.71
N PRO A 159 1.21 10.83 7.67
CA PRO A 159 1.38 10.02 6.46
C PRO A 159 0.07 9.44 5.92
N MET A 160 -0.76 8.84 6.78
CA MET A 160 -2.05 8.26 6.37
C MET A 160 -3.00 9.32 5.82
N PHE A 161 -3.08 10.50 6.46
CA PHE A 161 -3.89 11.60 5.97
C PHE A 161 -3.46 12.05 4.57
N ILE A 162 -2.15 12.22 4.34
CA ILE A 162 -1.61 12.62 3.04
C ILE A 162 -1.93 11.56 1.97
N ILE A 163 -1.71 10.28 2.25
CA ILE A 163 -2.01 9.18 1.31
C ILE A 163 -3.51 9.12 0.98
N CYS A 164 -4.38 9.22 1.99
CA CYS A 164 -5.83 9.22 1.77
C CYS A 164 -6.30 10.43 0.97
N PHE A 165 -5.74 11.61 1.24
CA PHE A 165 -6.05 12.82 0.49
C PHE A 165 -5.58 12.71 -0.96
N ASP A 166 -4.33 12.30 -1.18
CA ASP A 166 -3.73 12.11 -2.51
C ASP A 166 -4.53 11.11 -3.36
N THR A 167 -4.85 9.95 -2.79
CA THR A 167 -5.66 8.93 -3.48
C THR A 167 -7.08 9.41 -3.78
N THR A 168 -7.69 10.21 -2.91
CA THR A 168 -9.02 10.79 -3.17
C THR A 168 -8.97 11.74 -4.37
N VAL A 169 -7.98 12.65 -4.39
CA VAL A 169 -7.79 13.58 -5.51
C VAL A 169 -7.51 12.81 -6.81
N ALA A 170 -6.63 11.80 -6.77
CA ALA A 170 -6.30 10.97 -7.92
C ALA A 170 -7.53 10.25 -8.48
N VAL A 171 -8.35 9.61 -7.62
CA VAL A 171 -9.58 8.93 -8.05
C VAL A 171 -10.58 9.91 -8.65
N CYS A 172 -10.73 11.11 -8.08
CA CYS A 172 -11.59 12.14 -8.65
C CYS A 172 -11.12 12.59 -10.05
N LEU A 173 -9.82 12.80 -10.24
CA LEU A 173 -9.25 13.19 -11.54
C LEU A 173 -9.40 12.08 -12.59
N VAL A 174 -9.10 10.83 -12.22
CA VAL A 174 -9.28 9.67 -13.11
C VAL A 174 -10.75 9.51 -13.50
N SER A 175 -11.67 9.74 -12.56
CA SER A 175 -13.12 9.70 -12.84
C SER A 175 -13.55 10.80 -13.80
N LEU A 176 -12.98 12.00 -13.66
CA LEU A 176 -13.23 13.11 -14.58
C LEU A 176 -12.69 12.80 -15.98
N GLU A 177 -11.45 12.32 -16.08
CA GLU A 177 -10.86 11.90 -17.36
C GLU A 177 -11.74 10.83 -18.04
N ALA A 178 -12.10 9.78 -17.30
CA ALA A 178 -12.98 8.72 -17.81
C ALA A 178 -14.34 9.25 -18.29
N ALA A 179 -14.94 10.23 -17.59
CA ALA A 179 -16.19 10.85 -18.00
C ALA A 179 -16.06 11.73 -19.26
N THR A 180 -14.88 12.28 -19.51
CA THR A 180 -14.60 13.12 -20.69
C THR A 180 -14.08 12.35 -21.91
N MET A 181 -13.75 11.07 -21.74
CA MET A 181 -13.39 10.21 -22.88
C MET A 181 -14.57 10.11 -23.83
N LYS A 182 -14.42 10.72 -25.01
CA LYS A 182 -15.35 10.50 -26.12
C LYS A 182 -15.19 9.04 -26.54
N ILE A 183 -16.19 8.24 -26.21
CA ILE A 183 -16.38 6.95 -26.87
C ILE A 183 -16.86 7.32 -28.27
N ASP A 184 -15.95 7.30 -29.24
CA ASP A 184 -16.35 7.29 -30.65
C ASP A 184 -17.09 5.97 -30.89
N VAL A 185 -18.39 5.97 -30.60
CA VAL A 185 -19.29 4.90 -30.97
C VAL A 185 -19.43 5.01 -32.49
N ILE A 186 -18.66 4.18 -33.18
CA ILE A 186 -18.84 3.91 -34.61
C ILE A 186 -20.24 3.29 -34.76
N PHE A 187 -21.21 4.11 -35.18
CA PHE A 187 -22.49 3.68 -35.75
C PHE A 187 -22.56 4.15 -37.20
#